data_AF-A0A0A0EKF4-F1
#
_entry.id   AF-A0A0A0EKF4-F1
#
_cell.length_a   1.000
_cell.length_b   1.000
_cell.length_c   1.000
_cell.angle_alpha   90.00
_cell.angle_beta   90.00
_cell.angle_gamma   90.00
#
_symmetry.space_group_name_H-M   'P 1'
#
loop_
_entity.id
_entity.type
_entity.pdbx_description
1 polymer ?
#
loop_
_entity_poly.entity_id
_entity_poly.type
_entity_poly.pdbx_seq_one_letter_code
_entity_poly.pdbx_strand_id
1 'polypeptide(L)'
;MFTKTYGAICAAFLALSAGPLAAADLALVLINSDYQRAGDLRGDGYAARYERELEAAGFTVFALQDGTGEALQDMARDFAAATGAEEQNRVVIVLAGHMAHTGTETYLLGTDSDKPDAFSVNRVGQSVAPLVGLAAETQGQAVLMIADADGNMIETGTALSAGPGEITAPQGVTLVRGDVQPLLFSLRDGLLPTDSTYALAVERAPRGVEFSGFLSPALGLMTGAGEDGDGVRPELGDFAYWNAVRDIDTEEAYEAYLERYPNGTFAADAAAQLEGLKNAPLREAQEGEADLALTREARREVQRYLSILGHDPRGIDGIFGPATRAALTDWQGANGFDPDGYLDQQQYLALQLKGERRALELEREAEERRARQEQEDRDYWARNNGGEAGLRAYLEQYPDGLFADTARARLRRIEREERQQANEGARAMWDQARDADTPEAYASFLREYPDSPFSDAARARRAELIAQDQDRSNQIAAQQEEAGVAGNPVTRLLVERRLQQLGMQPGAVDGNFDGQTRRAIRRFQRSRGIAVSGYVTQATMVRLLAG
;
A
#
# COMPACT_ATOMS: atom_id res chain seq x y z
N MET A 1 3.99 9.68 -17.48
CA MET A 1 3.17 10.66 -16.74
C MET A 1 3.67 10.63 -15.30
N PHE A 2 4.53 11.61 -14.98
CA PHE A 2 5.12 11.97 -13.68
C PHE A 2 5.33 10.91 -12.59
N THR A 3 6.56 10.41 -12.52
CA THR A 3 7.23 9.92 -11.30
C THR A 3 7.62 11.11 -10.42
N LYS A 4 7.24 11.09 -9.14
CA LYS A 4 7.64 12.08 -8.14
C LYS A 4 8.99 11.70 -7.55
N THR A 5 10.02 12.47 -7.85
CA THR A 5 11.29 12.53 -7.14
C THR A 5 11.12 13.36 -5.87
N TYR A 6 11.49 12.80 -4.71
CA TYR A 6 11.69 13.57 -3.49
C TYR A 6 13.15 14.02 -3.47
N GLY A 7 13.41 15.24 -3.91
CA GLY A 7 14.68 15.93 -3.63
C GLY A 7 14.52 16.72 -2.34
N ALA A 8 15.30 16.38 -1.33
CA ALA A 8 15.44 17.20 -0.13
C ALA A 8 16.26 18.44 -0.49
N ILE A 9 15.59 19.58 -0.67
CA ILE A 9 16.21 20.89 -0.85
C ILE A 9 16.47 21.44 0.56
N CYS A 10 17.72 21.44 0.99
CA CYS A 10 18.15 22.24 2.14
C CYS A 10 18.28 23.70 1.71
N ALA A 11 17.33 24.54 2.14
CA ALA A 11 17.35 25.97 1.91
C ALA A 11 18.25 26.65 2.96
N ALA A 12 19.34 27.28 2.52
CA ALA A 12 20.14 28.18 3.33
C ALA A 12 19.34 29.45 3.68
N PHE A 13 19.10 29.70 4.96
CA PHE A 13 18.52 30.95 5.45
C PHE A 13 19.66 31.94 5.76
N LEU A 14 19.94 32.84 4.82
CA LEU A 14 20.77 34.02 5.06
C LEU A 14 19.95 35.07 5.82
N ALA A 15 20.11 35.12 7.14
CA ALA A 15 19.65 36.25 7.95
C ALA A 15 20.76 37.32 7.98
N LEU A 16 20.62 38.37 7.15
CA LEU A 16 21.46 39.56 7.25
C LEU A 16 21.13 40.34 8.53
N SER A 17 22.00 40.26 9.53
CA SER A 17 22.14 41.29 10.57
C SER A 17 23.53 41.92 10.46
N ALA A 18 23.57 43.18 10.00
CA ALA A 18 24.78 43.97 9.89
C ALA A 18 25.26 44.44 11.27
N GLY A 19 26.18 43.68 11.87
CA GLY A 19 27.12 44.15 12.90
C GLY A 19 28.48 44.46 12.27
N PRO A 20 29.44 45.05 13.00
CA PRO A 20 30.79 45.25 12.47
C PRO A 20 31.37 43.87 12.13
N LEU A 21 31.77 43.64 10.88
CA LEU A 21 32.44 42.40 10.47
C LEU A 21 33.76 42.34 11.24
N ALA A 22 33.77 41.50 12.27
CA ALA A 22 34.99 41.00 12.88
C ALA A 22 35.59 39.96 11.94
N ALA A 23 36.93 39.90 11.87
CA ALA A 23 37.69 38.91 11.12
C ALA A 23 37.03 37.53 11.20
N ALA A 24 36.48 37.06 10.09
CA ALA A 24 35.72 35.82 10.08
C ALA A 24 36.71 34.64 10.04
N ASP A 25 36.78 33.89 11.14
CA ASP A 25 37.42 32.56 11.12
C ASP A 25 36.55 31.64 10.24
N LEU A 26 37.14 30.96 9.26
CA LEU A 26 36.40 30.24 8.23
C LEU A 26 36.73 28.75 8.28
N ALA A 27 35.71 27.92 8.13
CA ALA A 27 35.89 26.49 8.02
C ALA A 27 35.13 25.87 6.84
N LEU A 28 35.76 24.91 6.17
CA LEU A 28 35.16 24.09 5.13
C LEU A 28 35.14 22.64 5.61
N VAL A 29 33.97 22.00 5.63
CA VAL A 29 33.78 20.61 6.07
C VAL A 29 33.09 19.84 4.94
N LEU A 30 33.85 19.03 4.22
CA LEU A 30 33.35 18.17 3.14
C LEU A 30 33.49 16.71 3.54
N ILE A 31 32.38 16.04 3.82
CA ILE A 31 32.36 14.64 4.27
C ILE A 31 31.42 13.84 3.39
N ASN A 32 31.95 12.83 2.71
CA ASN A 32 31.18 11.88 1.92
C ASN A 32 31.40 10.46 2.46
N SER A 33 30.32 9.84 2.91
CA SER A 33 30.28 8.48 3.45
C SER A 33 29.32 7.53 2.73
N ASP A 34 28.23 8.03 2.14
CA ASP A 34 27.22 7.25 1.40
C ASP A 34 27.46 7.33 -0.12
N TYR A 35 28.09 6.30 -0.68
CA TYR A 35 28.38 6.23 -2.12
C TYR A 35 27.44 5.23 -2.78
N GLN A 36 26.89 5.60 -3.95
CA GLN A 36 25.89 4.76 -4.64
C GLN A 36 26.37 3.34 -5.02
N ARG A 37 27.70 3.11 -5.09
CA ARG A 37 28.32 1.84 -5.52
C ARG A 37 29.60 1.44 -4.79
N ALA A 38 30.01 2.20 -3.77
CA ALA A 38 31.14 1.85 -2.91
C ALA A 38 30.62 1.63 -1.49
N GLY A 39 31.25 0.76 -0.70
CA GLY A 39 30.74 0.45 0.63
C GLY A 39 30.77 1.67 1.54
N ASP A 40 29.73 1.83 2.36
CA ASP A 40 29.58 2.98 3.25
C ASP A 40 30.81 3.15 4.15
N LEU A 41 31.32 4.38 4.22
CA LEU A 41 32.25 4.73 5.29
C LEU A 41 31.47 4.83 6.58
N ARG A 42 32.08 4.39 7.68
CA ARG A 42 31.57 4.60 9.06
C ARG A 42 31.62 6.11 9.37
N GLY A 43 30.68 6.87 8.79
CA GLY A 43 30.80 8.32 8.59
C GLY A 43 29.47 9.09 8.60
N ASP A 44 28.34 8.43 8.86
CA ASP A 44 27.04 9.09 8.90
C ASP A 44 26.95 10.17 9.99
N GLY A 45 26.63 11.39 9.56
CA GLY A 45 26.36 12.53 10.45
C GLY A 45 27.60 13.20 11.07
N TYR A 46 28.81 12.92 10.58
CA TYR A 46 30.01 13.60 11.09
C TYR A 46 30.12 15.05 10.62
N ALA A 47 29.65 15.44 9.43
CA ALA A 47 29.75 16.84 8.98
C ALA A 47 29.08 17.80 9.98
N ALA A 48 27.87 17.45 10.42
CA ALA A 48 27.14 18.21 11.43
C ALA A 48 27.82 18.22 12.81
N ARG A 49 28.66 17.22 13.13
CA ARG A 49 29.46 17.21 14.38
C ARG A 49 30.63 18.19 14.26
N TYR A 50 31.40 18.11 13.18
CA TYR A 50 32.48 19.07 12.90
C TYR A 50 31.96 20.50 12.85
N GLU A 51 30.83 20.72 12.16
CA GLU A 51 30.15 22.01 12.08
C GLU A 51 29.85 22.58 13.47
N ARG A 52 29.19 21.81 14.35
CA ARG A 52 28.88 22.28 15.71
C ARG A 52 30.11 22.66 16.53
N GLU A 53 31.18 21.86 16.48
CA GLU A 53 32.41 22.16 17.24
C GLU A 53 33.10 23.42 16.72
N LEU A 54 33.14 23.60 15.39
CA LEU A 54 33.75 24.76 14.75
C LEU A 54 32.92 26.03 14.95
N GLU A 55 31.59 25.96 14.83
CA GLU A 55 30.70 27.08 15.13
C GLU A 55 30.78 27.48 16.61
N ALA A 56 30.85 26.51 17.53
CA ALA A 56 31.04 26.78 18.96
C ALA A 56 32.38 27.48 19.24
N ALA A 57 33.40 27.23 18.42
CA ALA A 57 34.69 27.91 18.48
C ALA A 57 34.73 29.25 17.71
N GLY A 58 33.61 29.68 17.12
CA GLY A 58 33.47 30.98 16.45
C GLY A 58 33.78 30.98 14.95
N PHE A 59 33.93 29.83 14.32
CA PHE A 59 34.12 29.73 12.88
C PHE A 59 32.78 29.89 12.14
N THR A 60 32.81 30.55 10.99
CA THR A 60 31.74 30.45 9.99
C THR A 60 32.01 29.21 9.14
N VAL A 61 31.10 28.23 9.20
CA VAL A 61 31.31 26.90 8.63
C VAL A 61 30.53 26.71 7.32
N PHE A 62 31.23 26.18 6.32
CA PHE A 62 30.71 25.70 5.05
C PHE A 62 30.71 24.18 5.10
N ALA A 63 29.58 23.57 5.47
CA ALA A 63 29.47 22.13 5.65
C ALA A 63 28.67 21.47 4.52
N LEU A 64 29.20 20.36 3.98
CA LEU A 64 28.50 19.49 3.04
C LEU A 64 28.70 18.03 3.44
N GLN A 65 27.58 17.31 3.55
CA GLN A 65 27.52 15.88 3.79
C GLN A 65 26.99 15.19 2.53
N ASP A 66 27.67 14.13 2.09
CA ASP A 66 27.25 13.24 0.99
C ASP A 66 26.92 13.96 -0.34
N GLY A 67 27.78 14.90 -0.70
CA GLY A 67 27.67 15.71 -1.91
C GLY A 67 28.15 15.01 -3.18
N THR A 68 27.49 15.30 -4.30
CA THR A 68 28.01 14.97 -5.64
C THR A 68 29.26 15.78 -5.96
N GLY A 69 30.00 15.39 -7.00
CA GLY A 69 31.18 16.14 -7.46
C GLY A 69 30.87 17.62 -7.75
N GLU A 70 29.71 17.90 -8.34
CA GLU A 70 29.22 19.26 -8.59
C GLU A 70 28.97 20.03 -7.27
N ALA A 71 28.28 19.41 -6.31
CA ALA A 71 27.98 20.04 -5.03
C ALA A 71 29.24 20.33 -4.20
N LEU A 72 30.22 19.41 -4.21
CA LEU A 72 31.53 19.63 -3.58
C LEU A 72 32.26 20.84 -4.19
N GLN A 73 32.22 20.97 -5.52
CA GLN A 73 32.84 22.08 -6.24
C GLN A 73 32.17 23.41 -5.96
N ASP A 74 30.84 23.44 -5.91
CA ASP A 74 30.09 24.65 -5.60
C ASP A 74 30.37 25.10 -4.16
N MET A 75 30.36 24.17 -3.18
CA MET A 75 30.70 24.48 -1.78
C MET A 75 32.14 25.00 -1.64
N ALA A 76 33.10 24.38 -2.34
CA ALA A 76 34.49 24.84 -2.34
C ALA A 76 34.65 26.24 -2.95
N ARG A 77 33.85 26.59 -3.98
CA ARG A 77 33.84 27.94 -4.57
C ARG A 77 33.22 28.97 -3.63
N ASP A 78 32.14 28.63 -2.94
CA ASP A 78 31.50 29.50 -1.97
C ASP A 78 32.44 29.81 -0.80
N PHE A 79 33.16 28.80 -0.30
CA PHE A 79 34.21 28.96 0.69
C PHE A 79 35.39 29.81 0.18
N ALA A 80 35.85 29.58 -1.05
CA ALA A 80 36.91 30.37 -1.67
C ALA A 80 36.52 31.86 -1.84
N ALA A 81 35.24 32.12 -2.15
CA ALA A 81 34.73 33.49 -2.26
C ALA A 81 34.67 34.20 -0.90
N ALA A 82 34.40 33.47 0.19
CA ALA A 82 34.37 34.01 1.54
C ALA A 82 35.79 34.28 2.10
N THR A 83 36.77 33.42 1.77
CA THR A 83 38.17 33.56 2.23
C THR A 83 38.88 34.77 1.63
N GLY A 84 38.58 35.14 0.39
CA GLY A 84 39.20 36.28 -0.30
C GLY A 84 38.77 37.69 0.15
N ALA A 85 37.97 37.80 1.22
CA ALA A 85 37.39 39.07 1.66
C ALA A 85 38.22 39.82 2.73
N GLU A 86 39.06 39.14 3.54
CA GLU A 86 39.73 39.76 4.70
C GLU A 86 41.15 39.19 4.97
N GLU A 87 42.07 40.04 5.44
CA GLU A 87 43.53 39.76 5.50
C GLU A 87 44.01 38.96 6.75
N GLN A 88 43.14 38.47 7.64
CA GLN A 88 43.54 37.84 8.92
C GLN A 88 42.68 36.63 9.36
N ASN A 89 42.16 35.83 8.42
CA ASN A 89 41.25 34.73 8.75
C ASN A 89 42.00 33.46 9.18
N ARG A 90 41.52 32.77 10.23
CA ARG A 90 41.94 31.38 10.50
C ARG A 90 41.17 30.45 9.57
N VAL A 91 41.83 29.40 9.09
CA VAL A 91 41.24 28.48 8.11
C VAL A 91 41.31 27.05 8.61
N VAL A 92 40.17 26.38 8.68
CA VAL A 92 40.09 24.94 8.92
C VAL A 92 39.43 24.27 7.72
N ILE A 93 40.10 23.30 7.10
CA ILE A 93 39.54 22.54 5.99
C ILE A 93 39.53 21.07 6.40
N VAL A 94 38.35 20.45 6.44
CA VAL A 94 38.15 19.04 6.77
C VAL A 94 37.63 18.34 5.52
N LEU A 95 38.38 17.36 5.04
CA LEU A 95 38.05 16.56 3.87
C LEU A 95 38.00 15.08 4.31
N ALA A 96 36.84 14.45 4.20
CA ALA A 96 36.67 13.04 4.53
C ALA A 96 35.88 12.31 3.43
N GLY A 97 36.39 11.18 2.99
CA GLY A 97 35.73 10.36 1.98
C GLY A 97 36.72 9.57 1.12
N HIS A 98 36.20 8.91 0.08
CA HIS A 98 37.05 8.29 -0.93
C HIS A 98 37.84 9.33 -1.69
N MET A 99 39.15 9.08 -1.80
CA MET A 99 40.06 9.93 -2.56
C MET A 99 40.66 9.19 -3.75
N ALA A 100 41.09 9.96 -4.74
CA ALA A 100 41.86 9.46 -5.88
C ALA A 100 42.90 10.49 -6.32
N HIS A 101 43.95 10.04 -7.01
CA HIS A 101 45.05 10.91 -7.45
C HIS A 101 45.61 10.54 -8.84
N THR A 102 46.09 11.56 -9.57
CA THR A 102 46.70 11.43 -10.92
C THR A 102 48.23 11.48 -10.88
N GLY A 103 48.83 11.34 -9.69
CA GLY A 103 50.27 11.47 -9.45
C GLY A 103 50.75 12.90 -9.18
N THR A 104 50.01 13.92 -9.65
CA THR A 104 50.28 15.34 -9.35
C THR A 104 49.16 16.02 -8.56
N GLU A 105 47.94 15.51 -8.64
CA GLU A 105 46.78 16.08 -7.97
C GLU A 105 45.99 15.01 -7.22
N THR A 106 45.37 15.41 -6.12
CA THR A 106 44.45 14.60 -5.32
C THR A 106 43.04 15.17 -5.43
N TYR A 107 42.06 14.29 -5.45
CA TYR A 107 40.63 14.60 -5.54
C TYR A 107 39.87 13.92 -4.40
N LEU A 108 38.97 14.66 -3.76
CA LEU A 108 37.88 14.10 -2.94
C LEU A 108 36.74 13.72 -3.88
N LEU A 109 36.31 12.46 -3.87
CA LEU A 109 35.31 11.94 -4.80
C LEU A 109 33.88 12.24 -4.31
N GLY A 110 33.02 12.65 -5.23
CA GLY A 110 31.59 12.83 -5.01
C GLY A 110 30.86 11.49 -4.86
N THR A 111 29.69 11.51 -4.21
CA THR A 111 28.85 10.32 -4.01
C THR A 111 28.31 9.70 -5.31
N ASP A 112 28.36 10.45 -6.41
CA ASP A 112 28.04 10.06 -7.78
C ASP A 112 29.21 9.46 -8.57
N SER A 113 30.37 9.24 -7.92
CA SER A 113 31.55 8.66 -8.56
C SER A 113 31.36 7.19 -8.91
N ASP A 114 31.43 6.88 -10.21
CA ASP A 114 31.32 5.52 -10.75
C ASP A 114 32.52 5.23 -11.66
N LYS A 115 33.54 4.58 -11.09
CA LYS A 115 34.80 4.25 -11.76
C LYS A 115 35.46 5.42 -12.50
N PRO A 116 35.79 6.52 -11.79
CA PRO A 116 36.38 7.70 -12.42
C PRO A 116 37.77 7.39 -13.00
N ASP A 117 38.13 8.08 -14.06
CA ASP A 117 39.47 8.06 -14.68
C ASP A 117 40.09 9.47 -14.66
N ALA A 118 41.35 9.59 -15.06
CA ALA A 118 42.07 10.87 -15.01
C ALA A 118 41.43 12.00 -15.83
N PHE A 119 40.57 11.67 -16.81
CA PHE A 119 39.90 12.65 -17.69
C PHE A 119 38.50 13.00 -17.20
N SER A 120 37.87 12.12 -16.42
CA SER A 120 36.51 12.29 -15.90
C SER A 120 36.47 12.75 -14.44
N VAL A 121 37.52 12.52 -13.65
CA VAL A 121 37.57 12.81 -12.21
C VAL A 121 37.23 14.27 -11.86
N ASN A 122 37.63 15.22 -12.71
CA ASN A 122 37.33 16.65 -12.52
C ASN A 122 35.82 16.99 -12.60
N ARG A 123 34.97 16.10 -13.10
CA ARG A 123 33.51 16.32 -13.12
C ARG A 123 32.80 15.71 -11.91
N VAL A 124 33.40 14.70 -11.29
CA VAL A 124 32.79 13.87 -10.25
C VAL A 124 33.52 13.97 -8.91
N GLY A 125 34.52 14.84 -8.80
CA GLY A 125 35.26 15.08 -7.56
C GLY A 125 35.76 16.52 -7.45
N GLN A 126 36.20 16.88 -6.24
CA GLN A 126 36.78 18.17 -5.91
C GLN A 126 38.30 18.05 -5.79
N SER A 127 39.05 18.83 -6.57
CA SER A 127 40.50 18.91 -6.46
C SER A 127 40.91 19.49 -5.10
N VAL A 128 41.85 18.84 -4.42
CA VAL A 128 42.38 19.30 -3.13
C VAL A 128 43.39 20.43 -3.32
N ALA A 129 44.02 20.53 -4.50
CA ALA A 129 45.09 21.50 -4.75
C ALA A 129 44.65 22.98 -4.59
N PRO A 130 43.48 23.44 -5.09
CA PRO A 130 42.99 24.79 -4.82
C PRO A 130 42.75 25.07 -3.33
N LEU A 131 42.23 24.08 -2.57
CA LEU A 131 41.98 24.20 -1.13
C LEU A 131 43.28 24.30 -0.33
N VAL A 132 44.28 23.52 -0.72
CA VAL A 132 45.65 23.61 -0.20
C VAL A 132 46.26 24.98 -0.50
N GLY A 133 46.02 25.52 -1.69
CA GLY A 133 46.41 26.88 -2.07
C GLY A 133 45.82 27.94 -1.15
N LEU A 134 44.50 27.87 -0.90
CA LEU A 134 43.81 28.78 0.03
C LEU A 134 44.35 28.68 1.46
N ALA A 135 44.59 27.46 1.95
CA ALA A 135 45.20 27.26 3.28
C ALA A 135 46.61 27.87 3.37
N ALA A 136 47.38 27.88 2.28
CA ALA A 136 48.72 28.45 2.27
C ALA A 136 48.75 29.99 2.38
N GLU A 137 47.63 30.66 2.09
CA GLU A 137 47.51 32.11 2.22
C GLU A 137 47.45 32.56 3.69
N THR A 138 47.00 31.69 4.60
CA THR A 138 46.82 31.97 6.03
C THR A 138 47.93 31.33 6.88
N GLN A 139 49.17 31.79 6.65
CA GLN A 139 50.38 31.22 7.26
C GLN A 139 50.31 31.14 8.79
N GLY A 140 50.46 29.93 9.33
CA GLY A 140 50.52 29.65 10.76
C GLY A 140 49.16 29.58 11.45
N GLN A 141 48.06 29.74 10.71
CA GLN A 141 46.68 29.72 11.21
C GLN A 141 45.75 28.86 10.34
N ALA A 142 46.35 27.97 9.53
CA ALA A 142 45.64 27.06 8.64
C ALA A 142 45.81 25.61 9.09
N VAL A 143 44.70 24.89 9.17
CA VAL A 143 44.67 23.45 9.41
C VAL A 143 43.95 22.77 8.26
N LEU A 144 44.60 21.77 7.65
CA LEU A 144 44.01 20.86 6.68
C LEU A 144 43.91 19.47 7.32
N MET A 145 42.70 18.94 7.42
CA MET A 145 42.40 17.63 7.99
C MET A 145 41.89 16.71 6.89
N ILE A 146 42.50 15.53 6.78
CA ILE A 146 42.21 14.58 5.70
C ILE A 146 41.93 13.20 6.29
N ALA A 147 40.69 12.74 6.09
CA ALA A 147 40.28 11.39 6.39
C ALA A 147 40.12 10.58 5.11
N ASP A 148 40.95 9.56 4.95
CA ASP A 148 40.80 8.61 3.85
C ASP A 148 39.88 7.47 4.26
N ALA A 149 39.25 6.90 3.25
CA ALA A 149 38.41 5.73 3.31
C ALA A 149 39.24 4.45 3.46
N ASP A 150 39.52 4.02 4.68
CA ASP A 150 40.26 2.78 4.90
C ASP A 150 39.51 1.55 4.32
N GLY A 151 40.22 0.75 3.51
CA GLY A 151 39.86 -0.63 3.16
C GLY A 151 38.87 -0.85 2.01
N ASN A 152 38.06 0.15 1.60
CA ASN A 152 36.99 -0.03 0.60
C ASN A 152 37.10 0.92 -0.61
N MET A 153 38.31 1.07 -1.16
CA MET A 153 38.58 2.02 -2.24
C MET A 153 37.67 1.87 -3.47
N ILE A 154 37.16 3.01 -3.97
CA ILE A 154 36.45 3.08 -5.27
C ILE A 154 37.36 2.55 -6.38
N GLU A 155 36.85 1.64 -7.21
CA GLU A 155 37.56 1.18 -8.39
C GLU A 155 37.88 2.37 -9.31
N THR A 156 39.13 2.54 -9.74
CA THR A 156 39.53 3.66 -10.59
C THR A 156 39.85 3.19 -12.01
N GLY A 157 39.66 4.10 -12.98
CA GLY A 157 39.90 3.90 -14.40
C GLY A 157 41.34 4.23 -14.82
N THR A 158 41.52 4.53 -16.11
CA THR A 158 42.86 4.73 -16.68
C THR A 158 43.55 5.97 -16.09
N ALA A 159 44.83 5.81 -15.73
CA ALA A 159 45.72 6.88 -15.25
C ALA A 159 45.26 7.59 -13.96
N LEU A 160 44.38 6.97 -13.17
CA LEU A 160 43.96 7.43 -11.85
C LEU A 160 44.22 6.31 -10.84
N SER A 161 44.76 6.66 -9.68
CA SER A 161 45.02 5.73 -8.58
C SER A 161 44.09 6.05 -7.41
N ALA A 162 43.59 5.04 -6.72
CA ALA A 162 42.79 5.23 -5.52
C ALA A 162 43.65 5.70 -4.32
N GLY A 163 43.00 6.39 -3.38
CA GLY A 163 43.62 6.97 -2.19
C GLY A 163 44.11 8.40 -2.39
N PRO A 164 44.51 9.08 -1.30
CA PRO A 164 44.85 10.50 -1.27
C PRO A 164 46.18 10.80 -1.98
N GLY A 165 47.02 9.79 -2.25
CA GLY A 165 48.37 10.00 -2.75
C GLY A 165 49.25 10.82 -1.79
N GLU A 166 50.31 11.42 -2.31
CA GLU A 166 51.18 12.30 -1.52
C GLU A 166 50.64 13.74 -1.50
N ILE A 167 50.05 14.13 -0.37
CA ILE A 167 49.66 15.54 -0.10
C ILE A 167 50.69 16.16 0.83
N THR A 168 51.54 17.06 0.31
CA THR A 168 52.50 17.77 1.16
C THR A 168 51.89 19.05 1.68
N ALA A 169 51.99 19.29 2.98
CA ALA A 169 51.53 20.53 3.60
C ALA A 169 52.35 21.73 3.08
N PRO A 170 51.70 22.81 2.59
CA PRO A 170 52.38 24.04 2.28
C PRO A 170 53.06 24.65 3.51
N GLN A 171 54.00 25.57 3.26
CA GLN A 171 54.65 26.28 4.35
C GLN A 171 53.62 27.06 5.19
N GLY A 172 53.62 26.84 6.51
CA GLY A 172 52.70 27.49 7.44
C GLY A 172 51.36 26.78 7.63
N VAL A 173 51.11 25.65 6.97
CA VAL A 173 49.88 24.87 7.11
C VAL A 173 50.13 23.63 7.96
N THR A 174 49.25 23.37 8.93
CA THR A 174 49.24 22.12 9.70
C THR A 174 48.38 21.10 8.96
N LEU A 175 48.96 19.95 8.60
CA LEU A 175 48.23 18.84 7.96
C LEU A 175 48.00 17.74 8.99
N VAL A 176 46.74 17.35 9.19
CA VAL A 176 46.32 16.29 10.09
C VAL A 176 45.67 15.17 9.28
N ARG A 177 46.15 13.95 9.41
CA ARG A 177 45.62 12.78 8.70
C ARG A 177 45.22 11.69 9.66
N GLY A 178 44.18 10.94 9.34
CA GLY A 178 43.73 9.79 10.12
C GLY A 178 42.27 9.48 9.84
N ASP A 179 41.67 8.61 10.63
CA ASP A 179 40.25 8.28 10.49
C ASP A 179 39.34 9.45 10.89
N VAL A 180 38.15 9.51 10.28
CA VAL A 180 37.20 10.63 10.45
C VAL A 180 36.83 10.91 11.92
N GLN A 181 36.75 9.86 12.74
CA GLN A 181 36.41 9.98 14.16
C GLN A 181 37.60 10.43 15.03
N PRO A 182 38.78 9.76 15.00
CA PRO A 182 40.01 10.27 15.63
C PRO A 182 40.39 11.71 15.23
N LEU A 183 40.13 12.10 13.98
CA LEU A 183 40.33 13.48 13.53
C LEU A 183 39.40 14.47 14.24
N LEU A 184 38.14 14.11 14.49
CA LEU A 184 37.20 14.99 15.19
C LEU A 184 37.68 15.27 16.62
N PHE A 185 38.18 14.24 17.31
CA PHE A 185 38.79 14.40 18.64
C PHE A 185 40.04 15.28 18.59
N SER A 186 40.87 15.12 17.56
CA SER A 186 42.06 15.94 17.37
C SER A 186 41.71 17.42 17.16
N LEU A 187 40.62 17.70 16.47
CA LEU A 187 40.09 19.05 16.31
C LEU A 187 39.58 19.60 17.66
N ARG A 188 38.60 18.91 18.27
CA ARG A 188 37.91 19.35 19.49
C ARG A 188 38.84 19.51 20.69
N ASP A 189 39.64 18.48 20.97
CA ASP A 189 40.42 18.37 22.21
C ASP A 189 41.87 18.85 22.03
N GLY A 190 42.33 18.93 20.77
CA GLY A 190 43.69 19.27 20.40
C GLY A 190 43.84 20.67 19.81
N LEU A 191 43.02 21.07 18.82
CA LEU A 191 43.26 22.28 18.03
C LEU A 191 42.39 23.47 18.44
N LEU A 192 41.14 23.24 18.81
CA LEU A 192 40.19 24.28 19.22
C LEU A 192 40.40 24.87 20.63
N PRO A 193 41.08 24.21 21.59
CA PRO A 193 41.37 24.87 22.87
C PRO A 193 42.31 26.07 22.71
N THR A 194 41.97 27.21 23.31
CA THR A 194 42.72 28.48 23.20
C THR A 194 44.12 28.44 23.83
N ASP A 195 44.35 27.52 24.75
CA ASP A 195 45.63 27.26 25.41
C ASP A 195 46.49 26.21 24.69
N SER A 196 45.98 25.64 23.59
CA SER A 196 46.67 24.58 22.86
C SER A 196 47.57 25.13 21.75
N THR A 197 48.77 24.57 21.62
CA THR A 197 49.69 24.82 20.50
C THR A 197 49.68 23.64 19.54
N TYR A 198 50.13 23.82 18.30
CA TYR A 198 50.21 22.71 17.35
C TYR A 198 51.10 21.57 17.85
N ALA A 199 52.22 21.88 18.55
CA ALA A 199 53.04 20.85 19.17
C ALA A 199 52.30 20.11 20.31
N LEU A 200 51.49 20.80 21.11
CA LEU A 200 50.70 20.17 22.16
C LEU A 200 49.56 19.31 21.59
N ALA A 201 48.95 19.75 20.50
CA ALA A 201 47.95 18.98 19.77
C ALA A 201 48.54 17.66 19.25
N VAL A 202 49.80 17.66 18.81
CA VAL A 202 50.53 16.44 18.40
C VAL A 202 50.71 15.49 19.58
N GLU A 203 51.09 15.99 20.76
CA GLU A 203 51.25 15.16 21.95
C GLU A 203 49.93 14.53 22.43
N ARG A 204 48.80 15.20 22.16
CA ARG A 204 47.44 14.75 22.51
C ARG A 204 46.76 13.93 21.41
N ALA A 205 47.42 13.72 20.27
CA ALA A 205 46.84 13.06 19.12
C ALA A 205 46.36 11.63 19.47
N PRO A 206 45.11 11.26 19.15
CA PRO A 206 44.64 9.88 19.24
C PRO A 206 45.48 8.94 18.36
N ARG A 207 45.46 7.63 18.69
CA ARG A 207 46.11 6.62 17.82
C ARG A 207 45.50 6.67 16.41
N GLY A 208 46.36 6.55 15.40
CA GLY A 208 45.94 6.61 14.00
C GLY A 208 45.83 8.04 13.43
N VAL A 209 46.11 9.07 14.24
CA VAL A 209 46.19 10.45 13.75
C VAL A 209 47.65 10.89 13.63
N GLU A 210 48.00 11.39 12.45
CA GLU A 210 49.32 11.90 12.12
C GLU A 210 49.25 13.41 11.84
N PHE A 211 50.11 14.15 12.53
CA PHE A 211 50.30 15.59 12.32
C PHE A 211 51.59 15.82 11.53
N SER A 212 51.54 16.71 10.54
CA SER A 212 52.67 17.09 9.70
C SER A 212 52.57 18.55 9.25
N GLY A 213 53.62 19.08 8.60
CA GLY A 213 53.67 20.48 8.17
C GLY A 213 54.10 21.43 9.29
N PHE A 214 53.32 22.49 9.52
CA PHE A 214 53.65 23.56 10.48
C PHE A 214 53.29 23.20 11.93
N LEU A 215 54.22 22.58 12.66
CA LEU A 215 54.00 22.16 14.04
C LEU A 215 54.71 23.08 15.05
N SER A 216 54.17 24.29 15.24
CA SER A 216 54.76 25.28 16.15
C SER A 216 54.55 24.92 17.63
N PRO A 217 55.59 25.02 18.49
CA PRO A 217 55.43 24.89 19.94
C PRO A 217 54.89 26.16 20.61
N ALA A 218 54.84 27.29 19.88
CA ALA A 218 54.42 28.59 20.41
C ALA A 218 53.08 29.08 19.85
N LEU A 219 52.60 28.48 18.75
CA LEU A 219 51.35 28.84 18.09
C LEU A 219 50.47 27.59 18.00
N GLY A 220 49.18 27.79 18.21
CA GLY A 220 48.11 26.88 17.84
C GLY A 220 46.97 27.65 17.17
N LEU A 221 46.00 26.90 16.65
CA LEU A 221 44.92 27.45 15.83
C LEU A 221 44.20 28.62 16.53
N MET A 222 43.96 28.50 17.83
CA MET A 222 43.19 29.49 18.61
C MET A 222 44.03 30.46 19.45
N THR A 223 45.37 30.31 19.46
CA THR A 223 46.29 31.04 20.37
C THR A 223 46.45 32.54 20.12
N GLY A 224 45.72 33.12 19.15
CA GLY A 224 45.72 34.55 18.83
C GLY A 224 44.48 35.33 19.30
N ALA A 225 43.49 34.67 19.91
CA ALA A 225 42.25 35.31 20.36
C ALA A 225 42.35 35.70 21.84
N GLY A 226 42.52 37.01 22.11
CA GLY A 226 42.42 37.54 23.46
C GLY A 226 41.02 37.37 24.04
N GLU A 227 40.99 36.97 25.33
CA GLU A 227 39.96 37.20 26.34
C GLU A 227 38.49 37.27 25.86
N ASP A 228 37.78 36.14 25.94
CA ASP A 228 36.49 35.99 26.63
C ASP A 228 35.87 34.63 26.29
N GLY A 229 35.65 33.80 27.31
CA GLY A 229 35.05 32.48 27.15
C GLY A 229 35.18 31.66 28.43
N ASP A 230 34.25 31.89 29.36
CA ASP A 230 34.07 31.12 30.60
C ASP A 230 33.57 29.70 30.24
N GLY A 231 34.47 28.85 29.75
CA GLY A 231 34.26 27.43 29.53
C GLY A 231 34.65 26.66 30.78
N VAL A 232 33.69 25.97 31.39
CA VAL A 232 33.89 25.09 32.53
C VAL A 232 35.04 24.12 32.23
N ARG A 233 36.14 24.27 32.98
CA ARG A 233 37.37 23.50 32.84
C ARG A 233 37.17 22.07 33.35
N PRO A 234 37.61 21.00 32.66
CA PRO A 234 37.56 19.65 33.19
C PRO A 234 38.46 19.51 34.42
N GLU A 235 37.95 18.90 35.49
CA GLU A 235 38.79 18.51 36.61
C GLU A 235 39.78 17.41 36.15
N LEU A 236 41.07 17.54 36.47
CA LEU A 236 42.15 16.58 36.12
C LEU A 236 41.84 15.10 36.45
N GLY A 237 40.88 14.83 37.34
CA GLY A 237 40.41 13.48 37.66
C GLY A 237 39.46 12.86 36.63
N ASP A 238 38.63 13.66 35.94
CA ASP A 238 37.67 13.20 34.92
C ASP A 238 38.41 12.63 33.70
N PHE A 239 39.43 13.35 33.21
CA PHE A 239 40.25 12.95 32.07
C PHE A 239 41.07 11.67 32.32
N ALA A 240 41.64 11.52 33.51
CA ALA A 240 42.43 10.33 33.86
C ALA A 240 41.53 9.08 33.96
N TYR A 241 40.32 9.23 34.50
CA TYR A 241 39.36 8.14 34.62
C TYR A 241 38.78 7.75 33.24
N TRP A 242 38.49 8.73 32.39
CA TRP A 242 38.08 8.50 31.00
C TRP A 242 39.09 7.69 30.17
N ASN A 243 40.38 8.02 30.26
CA ASN A 243 41.41 7.25 29.53
C ASN A 243 41.48 5.79 29.97
N ALA A 244 41.33 5.52 31.27
CA ALA A 244 41.30 4.15 31.80
C ALA A 244 40.07 3.37 31.31
N VAL A 245 38.91 4.02 31.22
CA VAL A 245 37.66 3.42 30.72
C VAL A 245 37.78 3.05 29.24
N ARG A 246 38.35 3.92 28.41
CA ARG A 246 38.61 3.66 26.99
C ARG A 246 39.63 2.53 26.76
N ASP A 247 40.62 2.40 27.64
CA ASP A 247 41.62 1.32 27.53
C ASP A 247 41.02 -0.06 27.90
N ILE A 248 39.98 -0.10 28.74
CA ILE A 248 39.27 -1.32 29.13
C ILE A 248 38.22 -1.71 28.08
N ASP A 249 37.50 -0.73 27.54
CA ASP A 249 36.52 -0.87 26.45
C ASP A 249 35.43 -1.94 26.68
N THR A 250 34.81 -1.94 27.88
CA THR A 250 33.69 -2.84 28.20
C THR A 250 32.45 -2.07 28.63
N GLU A 251 31.28 -2.71 28.50
CA GLU A 251 30.00 -2.11 28.93
C GLU A 251 30.06 -1.66 30.40
N GLU A 252 30.61 -2.49 31.29
CA GLU A 252 30.74 -2.18 32.71
C GLU A 252 31.65 -0.99 32.97
N ALA A 253 32.71 -0.81 32.17
CA ALA A 253 33.63 0.31 32.32
C ALA A 253 32.97 1.64 31.93
N TYR A 254 32.22 1.67 30.82
CA TYR A 254 31.49 2.86 30.40
C TYR A 254 30.28 3.16 31.32
N GLU A 255 29.57 2.15 31.83
CA GLU A 255 28.53 2.34 32.84
C GLU A 255 29.07 2.94 34.14
N ALA A 256 30.22 2.44 34.63
CA ALA A 256 30.88 2.99 35.82
C ALA A 256 31.34 4.44 35.61
N TYR A 257 31.78 4.80 34.39
CA TYR A 257 32.09 6.19 34.03
C TYR A 257 30.86 7.10 34.13
N LEU A 258 29.75 6.69 33.52
CA LEU A 258 28.51 7.46 33.49
C LEU A 258 27.86 7.60 34.88
N GLU A 259 27.97 6.58 35.72
CA GLU A 259 27.47 6.65 37.11
C GLU A 259 28.30 7.63 37.95
N ARG A 260 29.61 7.67 37.74
CA ARG A 260 30.52 8.54 38.51
C ARG A 260 30.56 9.98 38.00
N TYR A 261 30.42 10.18 36.70
CA TYR A 261 30.47 11.48 36.02
C TYR A 261 29.25 11.69 35.11
N PRO A 262 28.03 11.75 35.67
CA PRO A 262 26.79 11.81 34.87
C PRO A 262 26.64 13.07 34.01
N ASN A 263 27.31 14.16 34.40
CA ASN A 263 27.42 15.40 33.60
C ASN A 263 28.89 15.73 33.28
N GLY A 264 29.75 14.71 33.23
CA GLY A 264 31.18 14.86 32.93
C GLY A 264 31.43 15.22 31.48
N THR A 265 32.66 15.66 31.18
CA THR A 265 33.03 16.14 29.84
C THR A 265 32.87 15.06 28.78
N PHE A 266 33.13 13.79 29.14
CA PHE A 266 33.04 12.63 28.25
C PHE A 266 31.74 11.83 28.42
N ALA A 267 30.74 12.34 29.15
CA ALA A 267 29.50 11.61 29.39
C ALA A 267 28.76 11.27 28.08
N ALA A 268 28.74 12.19 27.12
CA ALA A 268 28.15 11.93 25.80
C ALA A 268 28.92 10.84 25.01
N ASP A 269 30.25 10.90 25.06
CA ASP A 269 31.13 9.95 24.37
C ASP A 269 31.03 8.55 24.99
N ALA A 270 31.04 8.46 26.33
CA ALA A 270 30.86 7.21 27.06
C ALA A 270 29.49 6.58 26.82
N ALA A 271 28.42 7.39 26.75
CA ALA A 271 27.09 6.91 26.41
C ALA A 271 27.02 6.34 24.99
N ALA A 272 27.65 7.02 24.02
CA ALA A 272 27.72 6.54 22.64
C ALA A 272 28.52 5.23 22.50
N GLN A 273 29.64 5.08 23.22
CA GLN A 273 30.42 3.83 23.21
C GLN A 273 29.64 2.68 23.86
N LEU A 274 29.00 2.94 25.00
CA LEU A 274 28.14 1.96 25.67
C LEU A 274 27.00 1.49 24.76
N GLU A 275 26.35 2.42 24.06
CA GLU A 275 25.32 2.08 23.08
C GLU A 275 25.87 1.26 21.91
N GLY A 276 27.06 1.60 21.41
CA GLY A 276 27.75 0.87 20.35
C GLY A 276 28.11 -0.58 20.72
N LEU A 277 28.54 -0.80 21.97
CA LEU A 277 28.81 -2.12 22.53
C LEU A 277 27.53 -2.93 22.72
N LYS A 278 26.49 -2.33 23.33
CA LYS A 278 25.19 -2.98 23.51
C LYS A 278 24.53 -3.38 22.18
N ASN A 279 24.73 -2.58 21.14
CA ASN A 279 24.21 -2.84 19.80
C ASN A 279 25.14 -3.73 18.96
N ALA A 280 26.35 -4.08 19.43
CA ALA A 280 27.29 -4.90 18.65
C ALA A 280 26.74 -6.30 18.30
N PRO A 281 26.13 -7.07 19.24
CA PRO A 281 25.54 -8.37 18.91
C PRO A 281 24.42 -8.26 17.87
N LEU A 282 23.60 -7.20 17.96
CA LEU A 282 22.53 -6.95 17.00
C LEU A 282 23.07 -6.65 15.59
N ARG A 283 24.16 -5.88 15.50
CA ARG A 283 24.83 -5.59 14.22
C ARG A 283 25.44 -6.85 13.62
N GLU A 284 26.08 -7.69 14.42
CA GLU A 284 26.59 -8.98 13.97
C GLU A 284 25.48 -9.89 13.44
N ALA A 285 24.32 -9.93 14.12
CA ALA A 285 23.16 -10.68 13.66
C ALA A 285 22.57 -10.12 12.34
N GLN A 286 22.52 -8.80 12.20
CA GLN A 286 22.10 -8.12 10.96
C GLN A 286 23.02 -8.43 9.78
N GLU A 287 24.33 -8.35 10.00
CA GLU A 287 25.36 -8.67 9.01
C GLU A 287 25.28 -10.15 8.61
N GLY A 288 25.13 -11.05 9.61
CA GLY A 288 24.95 -12.48 9.37
C GLY A 288 23.73 -12.82 8.51
N GLU A 289 22.60 -12.11 8.68
CA GLU A 289 21.43 -12.25 7.80
C GLU A 289 21.67 -11.63 6.42
N ALA A 290 22.39 -10.52 6.35
CA ALA A 290 22.72 -9.87 5.08
C ALA A 290 23.60 -10.78 4.21
N ASP A 291 24.54 -11.50 4.82
CA ASP A 291 25.44 -12.46 4.16
C ASP A 291 24.69 -13.65 3.54
N LEU A 292 23.49 -13.98 4.03
CA LEU A 292 22.64 -14.99 3.40
C LEU A 292 22.15 -14.59 2.01
N ALA A 293 22.23 -13.30 1.67
CA ALA A 293 21.81 -12.74 0.39
C ALA A 293 20.41 -13.21 -0.05
N LEU A 294 19.47 -13.30 0.91
CA LEU A 294 18.14 -13.87 0.67
C LEU A 294 17.37 -13.06 -0.37
N THR A 295 17.00 -13.73 -1.47
CA THR A 295 16.11 -13.18 -2.48
C THR A 295 14.73 -12.88 -1.88
N ARG A 296 13.94 -12.05 -2.58
CA ARG A 296 12.58 -11.73 -2.15
C ARG A 296 11.71 -12.99 -2.03
N GLU A 297 11.89 -13.94 -2.95
CA GLU A 297 11.22 -15.24 -2.93
C GLU A 297 11.60 -16.07 -1.70
N ALA A 298 12.89 -16.14 -1.37
CA ALA A 298 13.37 -16.83 -0.16
C ALA A 298 12.83 -16.18 1.12
N ARG A 299 12.77 -14.83 1.17
CA ARG A 299 12.15 -14.11 2.29
C ARG A 299 10.65 -14.40 2.42
N ARG A 300 9.91 -14.50 1.32
CA ARG A 300 8.49 -14.92 1.34
C ARG A 300 8.32 -16.36 1.83
N GLU A 301 9.26 -17.23 1.49
CA GLU A 301 9.28 -18.62 1.96
C GLU A 301 9.51 -18.69 3.48
N VAL A 302 10.47 -17.94 4.02
CA VAL A 302 10.68 -17.77 5.47
C VAL A 302 9.39 -17.33 6.16
N GLN A 303 8.74 -16.27 5.68
CA GLN A 303 7.46 -15.79 6.24
C GLN A 303 6.36 -16.85 6.18
N ARG A 304 6.29 -17.63 5.09
CA ARG A 304 5.34 -18.75 4.97
C ARG A 304 5.63 -19.83 6.00
N TYR A 305 6.90 -20.20 6.17
CA TYR A 305 7.32 -21.20 7.15
C TYR A 305 7.04 -20.77 8.58
N LEU A 306 7.32 -19.52 8.93
CA LEU A 306 6.94 -18.96 10.23
C LEU A 306 5.44 -19.12 10.48
N SER A 307 4.61 -18.72 9.50
CA SER A 307 3.15 -18.80 9.63
C SER A 307 2.64 -20.23 9.84
N ILE A 308 3.12 -21.22 9.08
CA ILE A 308 2.69 -22.62 9.26
C ILE A 308 3.24 -23.27 10.54
N LEU A 309 4.37 -22.76 11.06
CA LEU A 309 4.94 -23.18 12.34
C LEU A 309 4.26 -22.49 13.54
N GLY A 310 3.36 -21.54 13.30
CA GLY A 310 2.57 -20.86 14.33
C GLY A 310 3.11 -19.52 14.79
N HIS A 311 4.11 -18.97 14.11
CA HIS A 311 4.68 -17.63 14.37
C HIS A 311 4.19 -16.67 13.29
N ASP A 312 3.35 -15.69 13.63
CA ASP A 312 2.65 -14.87 12.64
C ASP A 312 3.46 -13.64 12.21
N PRO A 313 4.00 -13.58 10.96
CA PRO A 313 4.71 -12.41 10.45
C PRO A 313 3.77 -11.25 10.05
N ARG A 314 2.44 -11.41 10.18
CA ARG A 314 1.38 -10.48 9.74
C ARG A 314 1.42 -10.16 8.24
N GLY A 315 1.76 -11.15 7.42
CA GLY A 315 1.79 -11.04 5.96
C GLY A 315 2.94 -11.81 5.32
N ILE A 316 2.79 -12.11 4.02
CA ILE A 316 3.83 -12.77 3.21
C ILE A 316 4.10 -11.90 1.97
N ASP A 317 5.02 -10.95 2.11
CA ASP A 317 5.35 -9.92 1.12
C ASP A 317 6.81 -9.93 0.67
N GLY A 318 7.69 -10.62 1.42
CA GLY A 318 9.13 -10.71 1.22
C GLY A 318 9.92 -9.58 1.89
N ILE A 319 9.26 -8.76 2.73
CA ILE A 319 9.87 -7.64 3.45
C ILE A 319 9.92 -8.00 4.94
N PHE A 320 11.12 -8.02 5.52
CA PHE A 320 11.29 -8.31 6.94
C PHE A 320 11.09 -7.06 7.79
N GLY A 321 9.82 -6.68 7.97
CA GLY A 321 9.42 -5.60 8.86
C GLY A 321 9.32 -6.01 10.33
N PRO A 322 8.90 -5.10 11.23
CA PRO A 322 8.84 -5.34 12.68
C PRO A 322 8.03 -6.59 13.08
N ALA A 323 6.95 -6.89 12.36
CA ALA A 323 6.13 -8.08 12.62
C ALA A 323 6.85 -9.39 12.26
N THR A 324 7.61 -9.40 11.15
CA THR A 324 8.42 -10.57 10.78
C THR A 324 9.59 -10.74 11.75
N ARG A 325 10.22 -9.64 12.20
CA ARG A 325 11.26 -9.67 13.24
C ARG A 325 10.74 -10.30 14.53
N ALA A 326 9.58 -9.85 15.01
CA ALA A 326 8.95 -10.44 16.20
C ALA A 326 8.64 -11.94 16.01
N ALA A 327 8.12 -12.36 14.85
CA ALA A 327 7.86 -13.76 14.57
C ALA A 327 9.15 -14.61 14.51
N LEU A 328 10.25 -14.04 14.00
CA LEU A 328 11.57 -14.67 14.01
C LEU A 328 12.11 -14.80 15.43
N THR A 329 12.04 -13.74 16.24
CA THR A 329 12.38 -13.76 17.68
C THR A 329 11.62 -14.85 18.44
N ASP A 330 10.31 -14.95 18.23
CA ASP A 330 9.47 -15.99 18.86
C ASP A 330 9.87 -17.40 18.40
N TRP A 331 10.15 -17.56 17.11
CA TRP A 331 10.60 -18.83 16.55
C TRP A 331 11.98 -19.21 17.07
N GLN A 332 12.94 -18.29 17.09
CA GLN A 332 14.28 -18.50 17.63
C GLN A 332 14.21 -18.96 19.09
N GLY A 333 13.47 -18.24 19.93
CA GLY A 333 13.26 -18.58 21.33
C GLY A 333 12.60 -19.96 21.52
N ALA A 334 11.59 -20.30 20.71
CA ALA A 334 10.95 -21.62 20.74
C ALA A 334 11.87 -22.77 20.29
N ASN A 335 12.95 -22.45 19.56
CA ASN A 335 13.90 -23.42 19.01
C ASN A 335 15.25 -23.43 19.74
N GLY A 336 15.41 -22.62 20.80
CA GLY A 336 16.63 -22.55 21.62
C GLY A 336 17.79 -21.79 20.96
N PHE A 337 17.48 -20.92 20.00
CA PHE A 337 18.42 -19.96 19.44
C PHE A 337 18.36 -18.63 20.20
N ASP A 338 19.39 -17.80 20.02
CA ASP A 338 19.37 -16.43 20.53
C ASP A 338 18.26 -15.64 19.82
N PRO A 339 17.33 -15.01 20.56
CA PRO A 339 16.12 -14.42 19.98
C PRO A 339 16.35 -12.97 19.52
N ASP A 340 17.29 -12.77 18.60
CA ASP A 340 17.66 -11.45 18.06
C ASP A 340 16.76 -10.95 16.91
N GLY A 341 15.94 -11.83 16.31
CA GLY A 341 15.05 -11.55 15.19
C GLY A 341 15.71 -11.58 13.81
N TYR A 342 16.95 -12.04 13.68
CA TYR A 342 17.72 -12.12 12.43
C TYR A 342 18.23 -13.54 12.18
N LEU A 343 18.11 -14.02 10.94
CA LEU A 343 18.50 -15.39 10.61
C LEU A 343 19.99 -15.50 10.27
N ASP A 344 20.69 -16.43 10.91
CA ASP A 344 21.96 -16.97 10.41
C ASP A 344 21.75 -18.17 9.46
N GLN A 345 22.83 -18.69 8.88
CA GLN A 345 22.78 -19.81 7.91
C GLN A 345 22.23 -21.11 8.52
N GLN A 346 22.57 -21.40 9.77
CA GLN A 346 22.12 -22.61 10.47
C GLN A 346 20.62 -22.49 10.82
N GLN A 347 20.20 -21.32 11.30
CA GLN A 347 18.81 -21.01 11.63
C GLN A 347 17.93 -21.03 10.39
N TYR A 348 18.39 -20.44 9.28
CA TYR A 348 17.67 -20.47 8.00
C TYR A 348 17.41 -21.91 7.55
N LEU A 349 18.42 -22.77 7.55
CA LEU A 349 18.28 -24.19 7.20
C LEU A 349 17.35 -24.94 8.16
N ALA A 350 17.46 -24.67 9.46
CA ALA A 350 16.59 -25.28 10.47
C ALA A 350 15.12 -24.87 10.28
N LEU A 351 14.87 -23.60 9.97
CA LEU A 351 13.53 -23.08 9.66
C LEU A 351 12.96 -23.75 8.42
N GLN A 352 13.73 -23.82 7.32
CA GLN A 352 13.29 -24.47 6.09
C GLN A 352 12.93 -25.94 6.33
N LEU A 353 13.82 -26.71 6.96
CA LEU A 353 13.58 -28.14 7.20
C LEU A 353 12.35 -28.41 8.08
N LYS A 354 12.12 -27.58 9.11
CA LYS A 354 10.92 -27.68 9.96
C LYS A 354 9.67 -27.24 9.21
N GLY A 355 9.76 -26.15 8.46
CA GLY A 355 8.69 -25.62 7.62
C GLY A 355 8.23 -26.63 6.57
N GLU A 356 9.15 -27.21 5.80
CA GLU A 356 8.86 -28.24 4.80
C GLU A 356 8.17 -29.46 5.41
N ARG A 357 8.67 -29.96 6.54
CA ARG A 357 8.05 -31.08 7.25
C ARG A 357 6.62 -30.76 7.66
N ARG A 358 6.41 -29.57 8.23
CA ARG A 358 5.07 -29.15 8.66
C ARG A 358 4.13 -28.93 7.48
N ALA A 359 4.62 -28.39 6.37
CA ALA A 359 3.84 -28.23 5.15
C ALA A 359 3.37 -29.59 4.61
N LEU A 360 4.25 -30.59 4.57
CA LEU A 360 3.93 -31.94 4.14
C LEU A 360 2.92 -32.63 5.08
N GLU A 361 3.04 -32.44 6.39
CA GLU A 361 2.06 -32.93 7.36
C GLU A 361 0.67 -32.32 7.10
N LEU A 362 0.60 -31.00 6.93
CA LEU A 362 -0.65 -30.28 6.66
C LEU A 362 -1.29 -30.69 5.33
N GLU A 363 -0.49 -30.96 4.31
CA GLU A 363 -0.96 -31.48 3.02
C GLU A 363 -1.61 -32.85 3.19
N ARG A 364 -0.94 -33.79 3.86
CA ARG A 364 -1.50 -35.12 4.16
C ARG A 364 -2.79 -35.04 4.98
N GLU A 365 -2.81 -34.20 6.02
CA GLU A 365 -4.02 -33.98 6.81
C GLU A 365 -5.17 -33.40 5.98
N ALA A 366 -4.87 -32.50 5.04
CA ALA A 366 -5.86 -31.93 4.13
C ALA A 366 -6.37 -32.97 3.13
N GLU A 367 -5.51 -33.80 2.57
CA GLU A 367 -5.88 -34.93 1.70
C GLU A 367 -6.75 -35.94 2.44
N GLU A 368 -6.38 -36.35 3.65
CA GLU A 368 -7.18 -37.28 4.46
C GLU A 368 -8.55 -36.69 4.83
N ARG A 369 -8.62 -35.39 5.12
CA ARG A 369 -9.92 -34.72 5.35
C ARG A 369 -10.76 -34.68 4.08
N ARG A 370 -10.18 -34.34 2.93
CA ARG A 370 -10.88 -34.35 1.62
C ARG A 370 -11.37 -35.75 1.28
N ALA A 371 -10.51 -36.76 1.39
CA ALA A 371 -10.86 -38.15 1.14
C ALA A 371 -12.00 -38.63 2.04
N ARG A 372 -11.99 -38.27 3.33
CA ARG A 372 -13.10 -38.56 4.26
C ARG A 372 -14.40 -37.88 3.82
N GLN A 373 -14.37 -36.58 3.52
CA GLN A 373 -15.55 -35.84 3.05
C GLN A 373 -16.10 -36.40 1.74
N GLU A 374 -15.23 -36.73 0.79
CA GLU A 374 -15.62 -37.36 -0.47
C GLU A 374 -16.23 -38.75 -0.27
N GLN A 375 -15.70 -39.52 0.68
CA GLN A 375 -16.26 -40.83 1.04
C GLN A 375 -17.63 -40.68 1.70
N GLU A 376 -17.80 -39.72 2.62
CA GLU A 376 -19.09 -39.39 3.23
C GLU A 376 -20.13 -38.95 2.18
N ASP A 377 -19.75 -38.09 1.23
CA ASP A 377 -20.59 -37.69 0.09
C ASP A 377 -20.99 -38.91 -0.75
N ARG A 378 -20.03 -39.77 -1.13
CA ARG A 378 -20.31 -41.01 -1.88
C ARG A 378 -21.27 -41.94 -1.14
N ASP A 379 -21.09 -42.12 0.17
CA ASP A 379 -21.95 -42.96 0.99
C ASP A 379 -23.35 -42.36 1.14
N TYR A 380 -23.44 -41.03 1.28
CA TYR A 380 -24.72 -40.33 1.32
C TYR A 380 -25.45 -40.41 -0.03
N TRP A 381 -24.74 -40.23 -1.15
CA TRP A 381 -25.26 -40.43 -2.50
C TRP A 381 -25.75 -41.86 -2.71
N ALA A 382 -24.97 -42.87 -2.31
CA ALA A 382 -25.36 -44.27 -2.45
C ALA A 382 -26.70 -44.59 -1.76
N ARG A 383 -26.99 -43.94 -0.62
CA ARG A 383 -28.26 -44.08 0.11
C ARG A 383 -29.41 -43.23 -0.45
N ASN A 384 -29.12 -42.04 -0.99
CA ASN A 384 -30.14 -41.04 -1.35
C ASN A 384 -30.29 -40.78 -2.86
N ASN A 385 -29.66 -41.56 -3.75
CA ASN A 385 -29.74 -41.32 -5.20
C ASN A 385 -31.05 -41.75 -5.88
N GLY A 386 -32.03 -42.25 -5.11
CA GLY A 386 -33.29 -42.78 -5.59
C GLY A 386 -34.46 -41.80 -5.48
N GLY A 387 -35.23 -41.69 -6.56
CA GLY A 387 -36.44 -40.86 -6.61
C GLY A 387 -36.19 -39.35 -6.52
N GLU A 388 -37.26 -38.58 -6.61
CA GLU A 388 -37.20 -37.12 -6.57
C GLU A 388 -36.75 -36.59 -5.20
N ALA A 389 -37.34 -37.13 -4.12
CA ALA A 389 -37.08 -36.72 -2.74
C ALA A 389 -35.62 -36.96 -2.30
N GLY A 390 -35.05 -38.13 -2.64
CA GLY A 390 -33.66 -38.45 -2.31
C GLY A 390 -32.67 -37.53 -3.02
N LEU A 391 -32.90 -37.25 -4.31
CA LEU A 391 -32.05 -36.33 -5.08
C LEU A 391 -32.10 -34.90 -4.55
N ARG A 392 -33.27 -34.44 -4.08
CA ARG A 392 -33.40 -33.13 -3.41
C ARG A 392 -32.67 -33.09 -2.08
N ALA A 393 -32.82 -34.12 -1.24
CA ALA A 393 -32.11 -34.21 0.03
C ALA A 393 -30.58 -34.23 -0.15
N TYR A 394 -30.08 -34.94 -1.18
CA TYR A 394 -28.68 -34.89 -1.56
C TYR A 394 -28.23 -33.46 -1.91
N LEU A 395 -28.97 -32.75 -2.75
CA LEU A 395 -28.62 -31.39 -3.17
C LEU A 395 -28.72 -30.34 -2.06
N GLU A 396 -29.56 -30.59 -1.05
CA GLU A 396 -29.65 -29.76 0.14
C GLU A 396 -28.42 -29.94 1.05
N GLN A 397 -27.98 -31.18 1.25
CA GLN A 397 -26.82 -31.49 2.09
C GLN A 397 -25.48 -31.21 1.39
N TYR A 398 -25.38 -31.50 0.09
CA TYR A 398 -24.17 -31.39 -0.72
C TYR A 398 -24.45 -30.61 -2.03
N PRO A 399 -24.67 -29.29 -1.94
CA PRO A 399 -25.04 -28.47 -3.10
C PRO A 399 -23.98 -28.46 -4.20
N ASP A 400 -22.70 -28.54 -3.82
CA ASP A 400 -21.54 -28.59 -4.71
C ASP A 400 -20.74 -29.90 -4.55
N GLY A 401 -21.42 -30.96 -4.09
CA GLY A 401 -20.82 -32.30 -3.92
C GLY A 401 -20.47 -32.99 -5.24
N LEU A 402 -19.78 -34.11 -5.14
CA LEU A 402 -19.28 -34.92 -6.27
C LEU A 402 -20.38 -35.30 -7.28
N PHE A 403 -21.62 -35.47 -6.82
CA PHE A 403 -22.75 -35.90 -7.65
C PHE A 403 -23.81 -34.82 -7.86
N ALA A 404 -23.56 -33.56 -7.47
CA ALA A 404 -24.55 -32.48 -7.56
C ALA A 404 -25.09 -32.29 -8.98
N ASP A 405 -24.22 -32.25 -9.99
CA ASP A 405 -24.65 -32.10 -11.38
C ASP A 405 -25.44 -33.32 -11.88
N THR A 406 -25.04 -34.52 -11.46
CA THR A 406 -25.75 -35.76 -11.77
C THR A 406 -27.14 -35.74 -11.14
N ALA A 407 -27.25 -35.31 -9.89
CA ALA A 407 -28.52 -35.20 -9.16
C ALA A 407 -29.46 -34.19 -9.82
N ARG A 408 -28.97 -32.98 -10.13
CA ARG A 408 -29.72 -31.93 -10.85
C ARG A 408 -30.20 -32.42 -12.23
N ALA A 409 -29.35 -33.13 -12.97
CA ALA A 409 -29.72 -33.69 -14.27
C ALA A 409 -30.82 -34.75 -14.17
N ARG A 410 -30.73 -35.66 -13.19
CA ARG A 410 -31.75 -36.68 -12.92
C ARG A 410 -33.07 -36.06 -12.46
N LEU A 411 -33.01 -35.09 -11.55
CA LEU A 411 -34.19 -34.38 -11.04
C LEU A 411 -34.94 -33.68 -12.19
N ARG A 412 -34.24 -32.93 -13.04
CA ARG A 412 -34.85 -32.31 -14.23
C ARG A 412 -35.49 -33.30 -15.19
N ARG A 413 -34.97 -34.53 -15.26
CA ARG A 413 -35.59 -35.58 -16.08
C ARG A 413 -36.90 -36.06 -15.46
N ILE A 414 -36.90 -36.36 -14.16
CA ILE A 414 -38.10 -36.76 -13.39
C ILE A 414 -39.18 -35.68 -13.51
N GLU A 415 -38.84 -34.42 -13.23
CA GLU A 415 -39.79 -33.30 -13.30
C GLU A 415 -40.37 -33.11 -14.71
N ARG A 416 -39.61 -33.40 -15.77
CA ARG A 416 -40.12 -33.38 -17.15
C ARG A 416 -41.06 -34.53 -17.44
N GLU A 417 -40.72 -35.74 -16.99
CA GLU A 417 -41.56 -36.93 -17.15
C GLU A 417 -42.89 -36.77 -16.40
N GLU A 418 -42.86 -36.30 -15.15
CA GLU A 418 -44.06 -36.02 -14.36
C GLU A 418 -44.93 -34.94 -15.00
N ARG A 419 -44.31 -33.85 -15.48
CA ARG A 419 -45.04 -32.79 -16.20
C ARG A 419 -45.68 -33.32 -17.49
N GLN A 420 -45.00 -34.19 -18.22
CA GLN A 420 -45.57 -34.81 -19.42
C GLN A 420 -46.78 -35.68 -19.07
N GLN A 421 -46.68 -36.53 -18.05
CA GLN A 421 -47.80 -37.37 -17.58
C GLN A 421 -48.99 -36.52 -17.12
N ALA A 422 -48.75 -35.46 -16.33
CA ALA A 422 -49.79 -34.52 -15.92
C ALA A 422 -50.46 -33.85 -17.12
N ASN A 423 -49.68 -33.45 -18.13
CA ASN A 423 -50.20 -32.86 -19.37
C ASN A 423 -51.01 -33.85 -20.21
N GLU A 424 -50.65 -35.14 -20.23
CA GLU A 424 -51.42 -36.19 -20.91
C GLU A 424 -52.78 -36.40 -20.24
N GLY A 425 -52.81 -36.49 -18.90
CA GLY A 425 -54.05 -36.56 -18.12
C GLY A 425 -54.92 -35.32 -18.35
N ALA A 426 -54.30 -34.13 -18.32
CA ALA A 426 -55.00 -32.89 -18.61
C ALA A 426 -55.55 -32.84 -20.05
N ARG A 427 -54.81 -33.36 -21.05
CA ARG A 427 -55.27 -33.43 -22.43
C ARG A 427 -56.52 -34.28 -22.58
N ALA A 428 -56.55 -35.46 -21.95
CA ALA A 428 -57.72 -36.33 -22.00
C ALA A 428 -58.97 -35.66 -21.39
N MET A 429 -58.83 -34.98 -20.25
CA MET A 429 -59.93 -34.27 -19.61
C MET A 429 -60.33 -32.99 -20.37
N TRP A 430 -59.36 -32.33 -21.02
CA TRP A 430 -59.61 -31.21 -21.93
C TRP A 430 -60.44 -31.63 -23.14
N ASP A 431 -60.09 -32.75 -23.78
CA ASP A 431 -60.84 -33.29 -24.91
C ASP A 431 -62.29 -33.60 -24.50
N GLN A 432 -62.50 -34.20 -23.31
CA GLN A 432 -63.85 -34.43 -22.75
C GLN A 432 -64.61 -33.12 -22.48
N ALA A 433 -63.95 -32.11 -21.91
CA ALA A 433 -64.58 -30.81 -21.63
C ALA A 433 -64.98 -30.11 -22.93
N ARG A 434 -64.14 -30.21 -23.96
CA ARG A 434 -64.41 -29.68 -25.29
C ARG A 434 -65.55 -30.41 -26.00
N ASP A 435 -65.61 -31.73 -25.87
CA ASP A 435 -66.67 -32.54 -26.48
C ASP A 435 -68.04 -32.30 -25.80
N ALA A 436 -68.05 -32.03 -24.49
CA ALA A 436 -69.27 -31.63 -23.77
C ALA A 436 -69.67 -30.16 -24.02
N ASP A 437 -68.70 -29.27 -24.17
CA ASP A 437 -68.83 -27.83 -24.42
C ASP A 437 -69.81 -27.09 -23.49
N THR A 438 -69.74 -27.37 -22.18
CA THR A 438 -70.55 -26.69 -21.15
C THR A 438 -69.70 -25.91 -20.16
N PRO A 439 -70.23 -24.81 -19.56
CA PRO A 439 -69.53 -24.06 -18.52
C PRO A 439 -69.05 -24.93 -17.34
N GLU A 440 -69.82 -25.95 -16.96
CA GLU A 440 -69.55 -26.87 -15.86
C GLU A 440 -68.41 -27.84 -16.19
N ALA A 441 -68.34 -28.32 -17.44
CA ALA A 441 -67.29 -29.23 -17.89
C ALA A 441 -65.92 -28.51 -17.88
N TYR A 442 -65.85 -27.30 -18.43
CA TYR A 442 -64.63 -26.48 -18.37
C TYR A 442 -64.28 -26.06 -16.93
N ALA A 443 -65.28 -25.78 -16.07
CA ALA A 443 -65.02 -25.47 -14.66
C ALA A 443 -64.41 -26.66 -13.90
N SER A 444 -64.87 -27.87 -14.21
CA SER A 444 -64.36 -29.10 -13.61
C SER A 444 -62.93 -29.38 -14.07
N PHE A 445 -62.66 -29.21 -15.37
CA PHE A 445 -61.30 -29.28 -15.93
C PHE A 445 -60.34 -28.29 -15.23
N LEU A 446 -60.74 -27.02 -15.08
CA LEU A 446 -59.92 -25.98 -14.44
C LEU A 446 -59.68 -26.22 -12.94
N ARG A 447 -60.56 -26.97 -12.27
CA ARG A 447 -60.37 -27.34 -10.86
C ARG A 447 -59.34 -28.44 -10.71
N GLU A 448 -59.40 -29.45 -11.58
CA GLU A 448 -58.51 -30.61 -11.54
C GLU A 448 -57.12 -30.28 -12.11
N TYR A 449 -57.07 -29.47 -13.17
CA TYR A 449 -55.85 -29.09 -13.87
C TYR A 449 -55.72 -27.56 -14.01
N PRO A 450 -55.57 -26.81 -12.90
CA PRO A 450 -55.53 -25.34 -12.94
C PRO A 450 -54.34 -24.79 -13.74
N ASP A 451 -53.19 -25.48 -13.71
CA ASP A 451 -51.93 -25.03 -14.32
C ASP A 451 -51.55 -25.80 -15.58
N SER A 452 -52.53 -26.37 -16.27
CA SER A 452 -52.34 -27.07 -17.54
C SER A 452 -52.13 -26.12 -18.73
N PRO A 453 -51.44 -26.54 -19.80
CA PRO A 453 -51.36 -25.80 -21.07
C PRO A 453 -52.73 -25.42 -21.67
N PHE A 454 -53.82 -26.09 -21.28
CA PHE A 454 -55.17 -25.84 -21.80
C PHE A 454 -56.02 -24.91 -20.90
N SER A 455 -55.51 -24.49 -19.74
CA SER A 455 -56.28 -23.71 -18.76
C SER A 455 -56.73 -22.36 -19.28
N ASP A 456 -55.89 -21.65 -20.04
CA ASP A 456 -56.28 -20.36 -20.64
C ASP A 456 -57.42 -20.54 -21.66
N ALA A 457 -57.34 -21.58 -22.50
CA ALA A 457 -58.36 -21.89 -23.49
C ALA A 457 -59.69 -22.29 -22.81
N ALA A 458 -59.63 -23.10 -21.76
CA ALA A 458 -60.80 -23.50 -20.98
C ALA A 458 -61.48 -22.31 -20.30
N ARG A 459 -60.69 -21.40 -19.69
CA ARG A 459 -61.22 -20.17 -19.07
C ARG A 459 -61.94 -19.29 -20.08
N ALA A 460 -61.32 -19.07 -21.25
CA ALA A 460 -61.89 -18.26 -22.31
C ALA A 460 -63.20 -18.86 -22.84
N ARG A 461 -63.22 -20.16 -23.14
CA ARG A 461 -64.41 -20.83 -23.68
C ARG A 461 -65.55 -20.86 -22.69
N ARG A 462 -65.27 -21.13 -21.41
CA ARG A 462 -66.27 -21.07 -20.34
C ARG A 462 -66.90 -19.68 -20.22
N ALA A 463 -66.09 -18.62 -20.23
CA ALA A 463 -66.60 -17.25 -20.13
C ALA A 463 -67.50 -16.89 -21.32
N GLU A 464 -67.14 -17.34 -22.51
CA GLU A 464 -67.95 -17.16 -23.72
C GLU A 464 -69.32 -17.86 -23.59
N LEU A 465 -69.34 -19.13 -23.18
CA LEU A 465 -70.59 -19.88 -23.02
C LEU A 465 -71.51 -19.26 -21.97
N ILE A 466 -70.96 -18.82 -20.83
CA ILE A 466 -71.72 -18.12 -19.80
C ILE A 466 -72.30 -16.82 -20.34
N ALA A 467 -71.53 -16.05 -21.12
CA ALA A 467 -72.03 -14.82 -21.74
C ALA A 467 -73.15 -15.11 -22.75
N GLN A 468 -73.02 -16.15 -23.56
CA GLN A 468 -74.04 -16.57 -24.52
C GLN A 468 -75.35 -17.01 -23.83
N ASP A 469 -75.25 -17.80 -22.76
CA ASP A 469 -76.41 -18.23 -21.98
C ASP A 469 -77.09 -17.07 -21.25
N GLN A 470 -76.30 -16.13 -20.71
CA GLN A 470 -76.81 -14.91 -20.10
C GLN A 470 -77.51 -14.02 -21.13
N ASP A 471 -76.92 -13.84 -22.31
CA ASP A 471 -77.51 -13.05 -23.40
C ASP A 471 -78.82 -13.67 -23.88
N ARG A 472 -78.87 -14.99 -24.04
CA ARG A 472 -80.09 -15.73 -24.39
C ARG A 472 -81.16 -15.56 -23.31
N SER A 473 -80.80 -15.69 -22.05
CA SER A 473 -81.72 -15.52 -20.91
C SER A 473 -82.26 -14.09 -20.83
N ASN A 474 -81.39 -13.08 -21.01
CA ASN A 474 -81.76 -11.67 -21.06
C ASN A 474 -82.72 -11.38 -22.22
N GLN A 475 -82.52 -12.00 -23.39
CA GLN A 475 -83.43 -11.86 -24.54
C GLN A 475 -84.81 -12.47 -24.24
N ILE A 476 -84.86 -13.67 -23.66
CA ILE A 476 -86.13 -14.33 -23.28
C ILE A 476 -86.89 -13.49 -22.25
N ALA A 477 -86.21 -13.02 -21.20
CA ALA A 477 -86.82 -12.17 -20.18
C ALA A 477 -87.35 -10.87 -20.79
N ALA A 478 -86.57 -10.21 -21.64
CA ALA A 478 -86.98 -8.97 -22.30
C ALA A 478 -88.14 -9.18 -23.29
N GLN A 479 -88.20 -10.34 -23.96
CA GLN A 479 -89.33 -10.71 -24.82
C GLN A 479 -90.62 -10.89 -24.02
N GLN A 480 -90.55 -11.54 -22.86
CA GLN A 480 -91.70 -11.71 -21.96
C GLN A 480 -92.15 -10.35 -21.39
N GLU A 481 -91.21 -9.50 -21.00
CA GLU A 481 -91.51 -8.15 -20.48
C GLU A 481 -92.15 -7.26 -21.55
N GLU A 482 -91.68 -7.34 -22.80
CA GLU A 482 -92.28 -6.60 -23.92
C GLU A 482 -93.75 -6.95 -24.13
N ALA A 483 -94.16 -8.19 -23.87
CA ALA A 483 -95.57 -8.58 -23.95
C ALA A 483 -96.44 -7.82 -22.93
N GLY A 484 -95.89 -7.45 -21.77
CA GLY A 484 -96.58 -6.65 -20.76
C GLY A 484 -96.52 -5.14 -21.03
N VAL A 485 -95.38 -4.63 -21.50
CA VAL A 485 -95.13 -3.18 -21.66
C VAL A 485 -95.63 -2.65 -23.01
N ALA A 486 -95.47 -3.45 -24.07
CA ALA A 486 -95.87 -3.13 -25.44
C ALA A 486 -96.80 -4.21 -26.01
N GLY A 487 -97.66 -4.80 -25.18
CA GLY A 487 -98.65 -5.79 -25.59
C GLY A 487 -99.82 -5.24 -26.41
N ASN A 488 -100.16 -3.95 -26.23
CA ASN A 488 -101.25 -3.29 -26.95
C ASN A 488 -100.80 -2.80 -28.34
N PRO A 489 -101.55 -3.08 -29.42
CA PRO A 489 -101.25 -2.58 -30.78
C PRO A 489 -101.00 -1.06 -30.86
N VAL A 490 -101.73 -0.27 -30.09
CA VAL A 490 -101.57 1.20 -30.05
C VAL A 490 -100.20 1.59 -29.47
N THR A 491 -99.75 0.89 -28.42
CA THR A 491 -98.45 1.15 -27.79
C THR A 491 -97.29 0.80 -28.73
N ARG A 492 -97.42 -0.27 -29.53
CA ARG A 492 -96.41 -0.64 -30.53
C ARG A 492 -96.25 0.41 -31.63
N LEU A 493 -97.35 0.93 -32.16
CA LEU A 493 -97.34 2.04 -33.12
C LEU A 493 -96.65 3.29 -32.56
N LEU A 494 -96.91 3.63 -31.29
CA LEU A 494 -96.25 4.75 -30.62
C LEU A 494 -94.74 4.54 -30.49
N VAL A 495 -94.32 3.33 -30.13
CA VAL A 495 -92.90 2.97 -30.05
C VAL A 495 -92.20 3.11 -31.41
N GLU A 496 -92.76 2.56 -32.48
CA GLU A 496 -92.20 2.66 -33.83
C GLU A 496 -92.15 4.10 -34.31
N ARG A 497 -93.23 4.88 -34.13
CA ARG A 497 -93.24 6.30 -34.48
C ARG A 497 -92.15 7.07 -33.73
N ARG A 498 -91.94 6.75 -32.46
CA ARG A 498 -90.90 7.38 -31.65
C ARG A 498 -89.50 6.98 -32.08
N LEU A 499 -89.26 5.70 -32.35
CA LEU A 499 -88.00 5.22 -32.92
C LEU A 499 -87.71 5.90 -34.28
N GLN A 500 -88.73 6.12 -35.10
CA GLN A 500 -88.60 6.84 -36.38
C GLN A 500 -88.22 8.31 -36.17
N GLN A 501 -88.85 9.02 -35.24
CA GLN A 501 -88.51 10.41 -34.88
C GLN A 501 -87.07 10.53 -34.37
N LEU A 502 -86.60 9.54 -33.61
CA LEU A 502 -85.23 9.47 -33.11
C LEU A 502 -84.21 9.02 -34.18
N GLY A 503 -84.62 8.89 -35.44
CA GLY A 503 -83.73 8.50 -36.54
C GLY A 503 -83.27 7.04 -36.49
N MET A 504 -83.91 6.18 -35.67
CA MET A 504 -83.49 4.79 -35.47
C MET A 504 -83.94 3.85 -36.60
N GLN A 505 -84.72 4.34 -37.56
CA GLN A 505 -85.17 3.64 -38.78
C GLN A 505 -85.84 2.28 -38.48
N PRO A 506 -87.04 2.28 -37.85
CA PRO A 506 -87.77 1.04 -37.56
C PRO A 506 -88.37 0.36 -38.80
N GLY A 507 -88.62 1.11 -39.88
CA GLY A 507 -89.32 0.61 -41.07
C GLY A 507 -90.70 1.25 -41.20
N ALA A 508 -91.68 0.50 -41.71
CA ALA A 508 -93.08 0.93 -41.72
C ALA A 508 -93.62 0.98 -40.28
N VAL A 509 -94.40 2.02 -39.95
CA VAL A 509 -95.03 2.17 -38.63
C VAL A 509 -96.41 1.52 -38.69
N ASP A 510 -96.44 0.22 -38.49
CA ASP A 510 -97.65 -0.61 -38.62
C ASP A 510 -98.01 -1.37 -37.32
N GLY A 511 -97.18 -1.25 -36.28
CA GLY A 511 -97.37 -1.89 -34.99
C GLY A 511 -96.83 -3.34 -34.93
N ASN A 512 -96.21 -3.82 -35.99
CA ASN A 512 -95.61 -5.15 -36.07
C ASN A 512 -94.09 -5.07 -35.88
N PHE A 513 -93.60 -5.48 -34.72
CA PHE A 513 -92.16 -5.46 -34.42
C PHE A 513 -91.37 -6.55 -35.17
N ASP A 514 -91.12 -6.29 -36.44
CA ASP A 514 -90.40 -7.17 -37.37
C ASP A 514 -88.87 -7.06 -37.21
N GLY A 515 -88.11 -7.77 -38.06
CA GLY A 515 -86.65 -7.74 -38.02
C GLY A 515 -86.02 -6.35 -38.18
N GLN A 516 -86.68 -5.40 -38.87
CA GLN A 516 -86.22 -4.01 -38.99
C GLN A 516 -86.47 -3.25 -37.69
N THR A 517 -87.68 -3.33 -37.14
CA THR A 517 -88.03 -2.70 -35.84
C THR A 517 -87.15 -3.26 -34.72
N ARG A 518 -86.89 -4.58 -34.67
CA ARG A 518 -85.96 -5.22 -33.71
C ARG A 518 -84.54 -4.66 -33.80
N ARG A 519 -84.03 -4.41 -35.00
CA ARG A 519 -82.71 -3.78 -35.21
C ARG A 519 -82.72 -2.32 -34.76
N ALA A 520 -83.80 -1.59 -35.03
CA ALA A 520 -83.98 -0.21 -34.56
C ALA A 520 -84.01 -0.13 -33.02
N ILE A 521 -84.72 -1.05 -32.37
CA ILE A 521 -84.74 -1.17 -30.90
C ILE A 521 -83.32 -1.45 -30.38
N ARG A 522 -82.57 -2.40 -30.97
CA ARG A 522 -81.16 -2.66 -30.56
C ARG A 522 -80.23 -1.47 -30.78
N ARG A 523 -80.41 -0.69 -31.85
CA ARG A 523 -79.66 0.56 -32.07
C ARG A 523 -79.98 1.59 -31.00
N PHE A 524 -81.27 1.77 -30.71
CA PHE A 524 -81.72 2.67 -29.65
C PHE A 524 -81.17 2.25 -28.28
N GLN A 525 -81.30 0.97 -27.92
CA GLN A 525 -80.79 0.42 -26.66
C GLN A 525 -79.28 0.64 -26.51
N ARG A 526 -78.50 0.37 -27.57
CA ARG A 526 -77.06 0.68 -27.60
C ARG A 526 -76.78 2.17 -27.43
N SER A 527 -77.48 3.03 -28.17
CA SER A 527 -77.28 4.49 -28.11
C SER A 527 -77.58 5.08 -26.73
N ARG A 528 -78.44 4.41 -25.95
CA ARG A 528 -78.84 4.85 -24.61
C ARG A 528 -78.17 4.07 -23.49
N GLY A 529 -77.22 3.17 -23.77
CA GLY A 529 -76.51 2.40 -22.76
C GLY A 529 -77.42 1.52 -21.90
N ILE A 530 -78.48 0.97 -22.48
CA ILE A 530 -79.36 -0.01 -21.83
C ILE A 530 -79.14 -1.41 -22.44
N ALA A 531 -79.47 -2.46 -21.68
CA ALA A 531 -79.29 -3.85 -22.10
C ALA A 531 -79.89 -4.10 -23.50
N VAL A 532 -79.06 -4.61 -24.41
CA VAL A 532 -79.37 -4.71 -25.85
C VAL A 532 -80.06 -6.02 -26.14
N SER A 533 -81.33 -6.12 -25.78
CA SER A 533 -82.15 -7.31 -26.04
C SER A 533 -82.84 -7.31 -27.41
N GLY A 534 -83.07 -6.12 -27.98
CA GLY A 534 -83.95 -5.93 -29.16
C GLY A 534 -85.44 -6.02 -28.87
N TYR A 535 -85.81 -6.10 -27.60
CA TYR A 535 -87.19 -6.10 -27.11
C TYR A 535 -87.43 -4.87 -26.22
N VAL A 536 -88.64 -4.31 -26.29
CA VAL A 536 -89.04 -3.10 -25.58
C VAL A 536 -89.38 -3.45 -24.13
N THR A 537 -88.40 -3.37 -23.26
CA THR A 537 -88.57 -3.46 -21.80
C THR A 537 -89.14 -2.15 -21.22
N GLN A 538 -89.57 -2.15 -19.96
CA GLN A 538 -90.00 -0.94 -19.26
C GLN A 538 -88.90 0.13 -19.27
N ALA A 539 -87.65 -0.27 -19.02
CA ALA A 539 -86.50 0.64 -19.10
C ALA A 539 -86.32 1.21 -20.51
N THR A 540 -86.53 0.39 -21.54
CA THR A 540 -86.51 0.85 -22.94
C THR A 540 -87.64 1.84 -23.20
N MET A 541 -88.87 1.52 -22.77
CA MET A 541 -90.06 2.37 -22.93
C MET A 541 -89.91 3.73 -22.22
N VAL A 542 -89.46 3.73 -20.96
CA VAL A 542 -89.25 4.96 -20.18
C VAL A 542 -88.23 5.85 -20.87
N ARG A 543 -87.08 5.31 -21.31
CA ARG A 543 -86.06 6.12 -22.02
C ARG A 543 -86.51 6.57 -23.40
N LEU A 544 -87.39 5.82 -24.05
CA LEU A 544 -87.96 6.17 -25.35
C LEU A 544 -88.94 7.35 -25.24
N LEU A 545 -89.69 7.41 -24.14
CA LEU A 545 -90.69 8.45 -23.86
C LEU A 545 -90.12 9.67 -23.13
N ALA A 546 -89.08 9.50 -22.32
CA ALA A 546 -88.43 10.58 -21.57
C ALA A 546 -87.40 11.39 -22.39
N GLY A 547 -87.06 10.92 -23.60
CA GLY A 547 -86.19 11.65 -24.54
C GLY A 547 -86.97 12.54 -25.49
#